data_AF-A0A443SDV8-F1
#
_entry.id   AF-A0A443SDV8-F1
#
_cell.length_a   1.000
_cell.length_b   1.000
_cell.length_c   1.000
_cell.angle_alpha   90.00
_cell.angle_beta   90.00
_cell.angle_gamma   90.00
#
_symmetry.space_group_name_H-M   'P 1'
#
loop_
_entity.id
_entity.type
_entity.pdbx_description
1 polymer ?
#
loop_
_entity_poly.entity_id
_entity_poly.type
_entity_poly.pdbx_seq_one_letter_code
_entity_poly.pdbx_strand_id
1 'polypeptide(L)'
;METEFVEEEEVIEQNGHNTTEIHISFKEEISSEEQQQSQPHPDTIETLVFCKNIRHLQVLEDALKGFSGHRVDHFILDSCKLPPFPTNLFKKINILWMEIVNSTVVLQHTFLNCAADCL
;
A
#
# COMPACT_ATOMS: atom_id res chain seq x y z
N MET A 1 11.54 28.10 9.13
CA MET A 1 12.26 29.00 8.22
C MET A 1 11.67 28.74 6.86
N GLU A 2 11.18 29.79 6.22
CA GLU A 2 10.26 29.74 5.07
C GLU A 2 10.96 29.14 3.85
N THR A 3 10.32 28.17 3.19
CA THR A 3 10.77 27.62 1.91
C THR A 3 10.40 28.61 0.81
N GLU A 4 11.40 29.26 0.21
CA GLU A 4 11.22 30.05 -0.99
C GLU A 4 11.23 29.13 -2.22
N PHE A 5 10.22 29.28 -3.09
CA PHE A 5 10.07 28.53 -4.33
C PHE A 5 10.46 29.43 -5.49
N VAL A 6 11.42 29.00 -6.32
CA VAL A 6 11.78 29.70 -7.55
C VAL A 6 11.24 28.90 -8.73
N GLU A 7 10.26 29.45 -9.44
CA GLU A 7 9.73 28.93 -10.70
C GLU A 7 10.53 29.56 -11.85
N GLU A 8 11.19 28.72 -12.68
CA GLU A 8 11.74 29.16 -13.96
C GLU A 8 10.91 28.55 -15.10
N GLU A 9 10.24 29.40 -15.88
CA GLU A 9 9.49 29.02 -17.08
C GLU A 9 10.38 29.16 -18.33
N GLU A 10 10.49 28.10 -19.14
CA GLU A 10 11.10 28.16 -20.46
C GLU A 10 10.06 27.75 -21.53
N VAL A 11 9.79 28.65 -22.48
CA VAL A 11 8.77 28.46 -23.53
C VAL A 11 9.42 27.87 -24.79
N ILE A 12 9.06 26.64 -25.15
CA ILE A 12 9.43 26.05 -26.45
C ILE A 12 8.15 25.92 -27.29
N GLU A 13 8.03 26.74 -28.35
CA GLU A 13 6.95 26.61 -29.33
C GLU A 13 7.21 25.44 -30.29
N GLN A 14 6.34 24.44 -30.28
CA GLN A 14 6.15 23.55 -31.42
C GLN A 14 4.67 23.41 -31.79
N ASN A 15 4.42 23.52 -33.09
CA ASN A 15 3.11 23.53 -33.74
C ASN A 15 2.24 22.34 -33.36
N GLY A 16 1.01 22.65 -32.94
CA GLY A 16 -0.15 21.78 -33.19
C GLY A 16 -0.50 20.77 -32.11
N HIS A 17 -0.67 21.23 -30.87
CA HIS A 17 -1.66 20.78 -29.87
C HIS A 17 -1.30 21.50 -28.56
N ASN A 18 -2.24 22.28 -27.99
CA ASN A 18 -2.00 23.00 -26.74
C ASN A 18 -1.91 22.01 -25.57
N THR A 19 -0.73 21.43 -25.38
CA THR A 19 -0.36 20.66 -24.18
C THR A 19 0.82 21.38 -23.56
N THR A 20 0.60 21.99 -22.40
CA THR A 20 1.67 22.57 -21.59
C THR A 20 2.33 21.43 -20.82
N GLU A 21 3.49 20.96 -21.28
CA GLU A 21 4.32 20.03 -20.50
C GLU A 21 5.17 20.84 -19.52
N ILE A 22 4.82 20.76 -18.23
CA ILE A 22 5.59 21.37 -17.15
C ILE A 22 6.67 20.38 -16.73
N HIS A 23 7.93 20.67 -17.05
CA HIS A 23 9.07 19.85 -16.64
C HIS A 23 9.62 20.35 -15.30
N ILE A 24 9.09 19.82 -14.20
CA ILE A 24 9.55 20.17 -12.85
C ILE A 24 10.87 19.43 -12.57
N SER A 25 11.97 20.17 -12.59
CA SER A 25 13.30 19.64 -12.24
C SER A 25 13.60 19.96 -10.77
N PHE A 26 13.54 18.94 -9.91
CA PHE A 26 13.90 19.09 -8.50
C PHE A 26 15.43 19.03 -8.37
N LYS A 27 16.05 20.14 -7.97
CA LYS A 27 17.45 20.15 -7.51
C LYS A 27 17.44 20.08 -5.98
N GLU A 28 17.83 18.94 -5.43
CA GLU A 28 18.21 18.87 -4.02
C GLU A 28 19.54 19.61 -3.83
N GLU A 29 19.51 20.74 -3.13
CA GLU A 29 20.73 21.32 -2.56
C GLU A 29 21.15 20.45 -1.37
N ILE A 30 22.17 19.64 -1.59
CA ILE A 30 22.80 18.82 -0.55
C ILE A 30 23.59 19.76 0.37
N SER A 31 22.95 20.21 1.44
CA SER A 31 23.65 20.67 2.64
C SER A 31 24.46 19.50 3.19
N SER A 32 25.77 19.69 3.25
CA SER A 32 26.77 18.66 3.55
C SER A 32 26.77 18.31 5.03
N GLU A 33 25.86 17.45 5.47
CA GLU A 33 25.96 16.76 6.77
C GLU A 33 25.64 15.26 6.58
N GLU A 34 26.71 14.47 6.52
CA GLU A 34 26.80 13.02 6.75
C GLU A 34 25.74 12.11 6.11
N GLN A 35 25.98 11.76 4.83
CA GLN A 35 25.40 10.58 4.19
C GLN A 35 25.89 9.30 4.86
N GLN A 36 25.23 8.90 5.94
CA GLN A 36 25.20 7.50 6.36
C GLN A 36 24.02 6.84 5.65
N GLN A 37 24.23 6.49 4.37
CA GLN A 37 23.34 5.58 3.64
C GLN A 37 23.34 4.25 4.40
N SER A 38 22.37 4.07 5.29
CA SER A 38 22.08 2.79 5.91
C SER A 38 21.66 1.84 4.80
N GLN A 39 22.57 0.95 4.41
CA GLN A 39 22.18 -0.25 3.68
C GLN A 39 21.05 -0.90 4.47
N PRO A 40 19.94 -1.30 3.83
CA PRO A 40 18.83 -1.94 4.54
C PRO A 40 19.39 -3.18 5.23
N HIS A 41 19.23 -3.24 6.56
CA HIS A 41 19.66 -4.40 7.34
C HIS A 41 18.96 -5.63 6.72
N PRO A 42 19.65 -6.77 6.52
CA PRO A 42 19.08 -7.97 5.89
C PRO A 42 17.82 -8.52 6.60
N ASP A 43 17.49 -8.01 7.78
CA ASP A 43 16.32 -8.39 8.59
C ASP A 43 15.06 -7.52 8.35
N THR A 44 15.10 -6.61 7.37
CA THR A 44 14.02 -5.63 7.08
C THR A 44 13.46 -5.75 5.67
N ILE A 45 13.29 -6.97 5.13
CA ILE A 45 12.58 -7.14 3.86
C ILE A 45 11.09 -6.90 4.13
N GLU A 46 10.61 -5.72 3.75
CA GLU A 46 9.20 -5.40 3.76
C GLU A 46 8.46 -6.30 2.76
N THR A 47 7.51 -7.07 3.28
CA THR A 47 6.70 -7.97 2.45
C THR A 47 5.36 -7.31 2.14
N LEU A 48 5.19 -6.93 0.87
CA LEU A 48 3.95 -6.39 0.32
C LEU A 48 3.20 -7.46 -0.47
N VAL A 49 1.94 -7.71 -0.10
CA VAL A 49 1.06 -8.66 -0.79
C VAL A 49 -0.12 -7.92 -1.39
N PHE A 50 -0.32 -8.07 -2.70
CA PHE A 50 -1.42 -7.45 -3.43
C PHE A 50 -2.34 -8.50 -4.05
N CYS A 51 -3.57 -8.56 -3.57
CA CYS A 51 -4.63 -9.41 -4.12
C CYS A 51 -5.63 -8.53 -4.86
N LYS A 52 -5.70 -8.66 -6.19
CA LYS A 52 -6.59 -7.86 -7.05
C LYS A 52 -7.61 -8.72 -7.78
N ASN A 53 -8.85 -8.27 -7.85
CA ASN A 53 -9.90 -8.83 -8.71
C ASN A 53 -10.19 -10.33 -8.48
N ILE A 54 -9.92 -10.86 -7.29
CA ILE A 54 -10.16 -12.27 -6.99
C ILE A 54 -11.65 -12.46 -6.65
N ARG A 55 -12.43 -12.97 -7.60
CA ARG A 55 -13.89 -13.13 -7.46
C ARG A 55 -14.32 -14.48 -6.88
N HIS A 56 -13.45 -15.48 -6.97
CA HIS A 56 -13.71 -16.82 -6.45
C HIS A 56 -13.02 -17.00 -5.10
N LEU A 57 -13.81 -17.28 -4.07
CA LEU A 57 -13.30 -17.42 -2.70
C LEU A 57 -12.21 -18.49 -2.59
N GLN A 58 -12.38 -19.62 -3.28
CA GLN A 58 -11.41 -20.72 -3.26
C GLN A 58 -10.04 -20.31 -3.81
N VAL A 59 -10.00 -19.44 -4.83
CA VAL A 59 -8.74 -18.91 -5.38
C VAL A 59 -8.06 -17.99 -4.37
N LEU A 60 -8.83 -17.17 -3.65
CA LEU A 60 -8.29 -16.33 -2.58
C LEU A 60 -7.73 -17.19 -1.44
N GLU A 61 -8.46 -18.21 -1.00
CA GLU A 61 -8.00 -19.14 0.03
C GLU A 61 -6.72 -19.87 -0.37
N ASP A 62 -6.65 -20.37 -1.61
CA ASP A 62 -5.47 -21.08 -2.12
C ASP A 62 -4.26 -20.17 -2.25
N ALA A 63 -4.45 -18.92 -2.71
CA ALA A 63 -3.39 -17.92 -2.74
C ALA A 63 -2.85 -17.62 -1.33
N LEU A 64 -3.75 -17.51 -0.35
CA LEU A 64 -3.40 -17.18 1.04
C LEU A 64 -2.67 -18.31 1.77
N LYS A 65 -2.89 -19.57 1.40
CA LYS A 65 -2.13 -20.71 1.95
C LYS A 65 -0.62 -20.56 1.73
N GLY A 66 -0.21 -19.93 0.64
CA GLY A 66 1.21 -19.68 0.33
C GLY A 66 1.90 -18.75 1.33
N PHE A 67 1.14 -17.93 2.07
CA PHE A 67 1.66 -17.00 3.06
C PHE A 67 1.58 -17.54 4.50
N SER A 68 1.13 -18.78 4.70
CA SER A 68 1.06 -19.39 6.02
C SER A 68 2.46 -19.49 6.64
N GLY A 69 2.64 -18.90 7.83
CA GLY A 69 3.92 -18.85 8.54
C GLY A 69 4.83 -17.69 8.12
N HIS A 70 4.42 -16.89 7.13
CA HIS A 70 5.13 -15.69 6.73
C HIS A 70 4.60 -14.46 7.48
N ARG A 71 5.49 -13.48 7.66
CA ARG A 71 5.15 -12.13 8.08
C ARG A 71 4.91 -11.27 6.83
N VAL A 72 3.81 -10.54 6.84
CA VAL A 72 3.42 -9.61 5.78
C VAL A 72 3.26 -8.25 6.43
N ASP A 73 4.07 -7.29 6.01
CA ASP A 73 4.02 -5.94 6.57
C ASP A 73 2.80 -5.18 6.01
N HIS A 74 2.52 -5.33 4.71
CA HIS A 74 1.39 -4.68 4.04
C HIS A 74 0.59 -5.66 3.19
N PHE A 75 -0.68 -5.85 3.54
CA PHE A 75 -1.60 -6.71 2.80
C PHE A 75 -2.73 -5.90 2.18
N ILE A 76 -2.82 -5.86 0.85
CA ILE A 76 -3.86 -5.11 0.13
C ILE A 76 -4.81 -6.06 -0.59
N LEU A 77 -6.10 -5.91 -0.32
CA LEU A 77 -7.21 -6.61 -0.97
C LEU A 77 -8.02 -5.60 -1.79
N ASP A 78 -7.81 -5.59 -3.11
CA ASP A 78 -8.51 -4.68 -4.04
C ASP A 78 -9.51 -5.45 -4.90
N SER A 79 -10.78 -5.07 -4.84
CA SER A 79 -11.85 -5.64 -5.65
C SER A 79 -11.98 -7.18 -5.50
N CYS A 80 -11.74 -7.68 -4.30
CA CYS A 80 -11.78 -9.11 -3.95
C CYS A 80 -13.12 -9.49 -3.31
N LYS A 81 -13.58 -10.72 -3.57
CA LYS A 81 -14.74 -11.28 -2.88
C LYS A 81 -14.30 -11.85 -1.54
N LEU A 82 -14.59 -11.12 -0.46
CA LEU A 82 -14.23 -11.51 0.90
C LEU A 82 -15.37 -12.30 1.56
N PRO A 83 -15.06 -13.31 2.39
CA PRO A 83 -16.04 -13.95 3.24
C PRO A 83 -16.47 -12.99 4.37
N PRO A 84 -17.62 -13.23 5.02
CA PRO A 84 -18.03 -12.47 6.19
C PRO A 84 -17.02 -12.59 7.35
N PHE A 85 -16.85 -11.52 8.12
CA PHE A 85 -16.03 -11.49 9.32
C PHE A 85 -16.87 -11.80 10.57
N PRO A 86 -16.32 -12.51 11.56
CA PRO A 86 -14.94 -12.99 11.64
C PRO A 86 -14.69 -14.21 10.73
N THR A 87 -13.50 -14.29 10.14
CA THR A 87 -13.11 -15.35 9.19
C THR A 87 -11.76 -15.97 9.56
N ASN A 88 -11.55 -17.23 9.17
CA ASN A 88 -10.27 -17.93 9.29
C ASN A 88 -9.35 -17.70 8.08
N LEU A 89 -9.73 -16.82 7.16
CA LEU A 89 -9.03 -16.60 5.89
C LEU A 89 -7.54 -16.22 6.07
N PHE A 90 -7.23 -15.43 7.10
CA PHE A 90 -5.86 -14.97 7.40
C PHE A 90 -5.18 -15.77 8.51
N LYS A 91 -5.75 -16.92 8.89
CA LYS A 91 -5.21 -17.72 9.99
C LYS A 91 -3.79 -18.19 9.65
N LYS A 92 -2.87 -18.01 10.60
CA LYS A 92 -1.43 -18.33 10.47
C LYS A 92 -0.64 -17.40 9.55
N ILE A 93 -1.21 -16.27 9.14
CA ILE A 93 -0.45 -15.20 8.45
C ILE A 93 -0.26 -14.09 9.49
N ASN A 94 0.99 -13.66 9.70
CA ASN A 94 1.26 -12.53 10.57
C ASN A 94 1.20 -11.23 9.75
N ILE A 95 0.01 -10.61 9.71
CA ILE A 95 -0.23 -9.38 8.95
C ILE A 95 -0.16 -8.20 9.91
N LEU A 96 0.75 -7.25 9.66
CA LEU A 96 0.86 -6.05 10.48
C LEU A 96 -0.17 -5.00 10.11
N TRP A 97 -0.34 -4.77 8.81
CA TRP A 97 -1.29 -3.80 8.29
C TRP A 97 -2.03 -4.37 7.08
N MET A 98 -3.34 -4.14 7.04
CA MET A 98 -4.22 -4.64 6.00
C MET A 98 -5.12 -3.52 5.47
N GLU A 99 -5.21 -3.42 4.14
CA GLU A 99 -6.11 -2.51 3.44
C GLU A 99 -7.12 -3.30 2.61
N ILE A 100 -8.38 -2.88 2.68
CA ILE A 100 -9.45 -3.45 1.86
C ILE A 100 -10.02 -2.32 1.02
N VAL A 101 -9.78 -2.39 -0.28
CA VAL A 101 -10.15 -1.36 -1.26
C VAL A 101 -11.16 -1.94 -2.23
N ASN A 102 -12.18 -1.16 -2.61
CA ASN A 102 -13.18 -1.53 -3.63
C ASN A 102 -13.84 -2.91 -3.41
N SER A 103 -13.87 -3.40 -2.19
CA SER A 103 -14.37 -4.73 -1.84
C SER A 103 -15.47 -4.61 -0.80
N THR A 104 -16.53 -5.41 -0.93
CA THR A 104 -17.59 -5.45 0.08
C THR A 104 -17.15 -6.32 1.25
N VAL A 105 -17.27 -5.77 2.46
CA VAL A 105 -17.03 -6.49 3.72
C VAL A 105 -18.35 -6.65 4.45
N VAL A 106 -18.62 -7.86 4.92
CA VAL A 106 -19.79 -8.14 5.78
C VAL A 106 -19.28 -8.45 7.18
N LEU A 107 -19.63 -7.61 8.15
CA LEU A 107 -19.27 -7.81 9.56
C LEU A 107 -20.46 -8.45 10.29
N GLN A 108 -20.24 -9.60 10.93
CA GLN A 108 -21.27 -10.28 11.71
C GLN A 108 -21.32 -9.76 13.15
N HIS A 109 -22.47 -9.97 13.80
CA HIS A 109 -22.72 -9.56 15.18
C HIS A 109 -21.62 -9.99 16.16
N THR A 110 -21.07 -11.20 15.99
CA THR A 110 -19.97 -11.72 16.82
C THR A 110 -18.70 -10.87 16.73
N PHE A 111 -18.38 -10.32 15.55
CA PHE A 111 -17.26 -9.40 15.37
C PHE A 111 -17.50 -8.07 16.10
N LEU A 112 -18.71 -7.51 15.96
CA LEU A 112 -19.07 -6.22 16.57
C LEU A 112 -19.06 -6.29 18.10
N ASN A 113 -19.54 -7.39 18.69
CA ASN A 113 -19.49 -7.58 20.14
C ASN A 113 -18.05 -7.66 20.66
N CYS A 114 -17.20 -8.41 19.96
CA CYS A 114 -15.78 -8.49 20.30
C CYS A 114 -15.12 -7.12 20.24
N ALA A 115 -15.39 -6.34 19.19
CA ALA A 115 -14.84 -4.99 19.05
C ALA A 115 -15.30 -4.04 20.17
N ALA A 116 -16.53 -4.19 20.67
CA ALA A 116 -17.04 -3.40 21.79
C ALA A 116 -16.36 -3.74 23.13
N ASP A 117 -15.95 -5.00 23.32
CA ASP A 117 -15.32 -5.48 24.55
C ASP A 117 -13.78 -5.42 24.53
N CYS A 118 -13.16 -5.32 23.34
CA CYS A 118 -11.70 -5.36 23.15
C CYS A 118 -11.03 -3.99 22.90
N LEU A 119 -11.82 -2.92 22.80
CA LEU A 119 -11.35 -1.53 22.67
C LEU A 119 -11.47 -0.80 24.01
#